data_AF-A0A2D5VD98-F1
#
_entry.id   AF-A0A2D5VD98-F1
#
_cell.length_a   1.000
_cell.length_b   1.000
_cell.length_c   1.000
_cell.angle_alpha   90.00
_cell.angle_beta   90.00
_cell.angle_gamma   90.00
#
_symmetry.space_group_name_H-M   'P 1'
#
loop_
_entity.id
_entity.type
_entity.pdbx_description
1 polymer ?
#
loop_
_entity_poly.entity_id
_entity_poly.type
_entity_poly.pdbx_seq_one_letter_code
_entity_poly.pdbx_strand_id
1 'polypeptide(L)' 'MNRPNIVFIFADDWGWGDLSCYGHPHVKTPNLDRLATQGTLFSQFYFV' A
#
# COMPACT_ATOMS: atom_id res chain seq x y z
N MET A 1 24.31 16.11 3.86
CA MET A 1 23.12 15.33 3.48
C MET A 1 22.19 15.31 4.67
N ASN A 2 20.93 15.70 4.48
CA ASN A 2 19.95 15.66 5.57
C ASN A 2 19.51 14.21 5.78
N ARG A 3 19.38 13.77 7.04
CA ARG A 3 18.88 12.42 7.33
C ARG A 3 17.44 12.29 6.81
N PRO A 4 17.11 11.27 6.02
CA PRO A 4 15.74 11.09 5.56
C PRO A 4 14.83 10.72 6.72
N ASN A 5 13.57 11.15 6.65
CA ASN A 5 12.53 10.67 7.54
C ASN A 5 11.99 9.33 7.01
N ILE A 6 11.75 8.37 7.91
CA ILE A 6 11.15 7.08 7.59
C ILE A 6 9.79 7.02 8.30
N VAL A 7 8.72 6.86 7.54
CA VAL A 7 7.36 6.69 8.08
C VAL A 7 6.91 5.26 7.81
N PHE A 8 6.68 4.49 8.87
CA PHE A 8 6.14 3.14 8.78
C PHE A 8 4.65 3.16 9.08
N ILE A 9 3.84 2.72 8.12
CA ILE A 9 2.38 2.64 8.23
C ILE A 9 2.02 1.15 8.21
N PHE A 10 1.32 0.70 9.25
CA PHE A 10 0.87 -0.67 9.40
C PHE A 10 -0.65 -0.67 9.63
N ALA A 11 -1.37 -1.46 8.85
CA ALA A 11 -2.82 -1.60 8.95
C ALA A 11 -3.17 -2.95 9.58
N ASP A 12 -4.23 -2.96 10.38
CA ASP A 12 -4.76 -4.17 11.01
C ASP A 12 -5.82 -4.81 10.10
N ASP A 13 -5.85 -6.14 10.06
CA ASP A 13 -6.83 -6.97 9.33
C ASP A 13 -7.00 -6.68 7.81
N TRP A 14 -6.05 -6.01 7.14
CA TRP A 14 -6.12 -5.82 5.68
C TRP A 14 -5.82 -7.11 4.91
N GLY A 15 -6.77 -7.49 4.07
CA GLY A 15 -6.60 -8.52 3.05
C GLY A 15 -5.90 -8.00 1.80
N TRP A 16 -5.32 -8.93 1.05
CA TRP A 16 -4.65 -8.65 -0.23
C TRP A 16 -5.53 -7.87 -1.22
N GLY A 17 -6.81 -8.24 -1.28
CA GLY A 17 -7.76 -7.69 -2.25
C GLY A 17 -8.45 -6.40 -1.81
N ASP A 18 -8.13 -5.84 -0.64
CA ASP A 18 -8.91 -4.74 -0.04
C ASP A 18 -8.62 -3.37 -0.66
N LEU A 19 -7.47 -3.21 -1.33
CA LEU A 19 -7.06 -1.94 -1.93
C LEU A 19 -7.40 -1.89 -3.42
N SER A 20 -7.79 -0.70 -3.92
CA SER A 20 -8.07 -0.53 -5.35
C SER A 20 -6.83 -0.76 -6.23
N CYS A 21 -5.62 -0.47 -5.74
CA CYS A 21 -4.38 -0.79 -6.45
C CYS A 21 -4.11 -2.29 -6.63
N TYR A 22 -4.79 -3.16 -5.86
CA TYR A 22 -4.80 -4.62 -6.07
C TYR A 22 -6.06 -5.13 -6.80
N GLY A 23 -6.92 -4.22 -7.28
CA GLY A 23 -8.08 -4.55 -8.11
C GLY A 23 -9.40 -4.71 -7.37
N HIS A 24 -9.54 -4.20 -6.13
CA HIS A 24 -10.82 -4.22 -5.44
C HIS A 24 -11.93 -3.55 -6.31
N PRO A 25 -13.11 -4.17 -6.52
CA PRO A 25 -14.11 -3.68 -7.48
C PRO A 25 -14.87 -2.42 -7.03
N HIS A 26 -14.95 -2.15 -5.73
CA HIS A 26 -15.79 -1.08 -5.16
C HIS A 26 -15.09 -0.08 -4.23
N VAL A 27 -14.21 -0.55 -3.33
CA VAL A 27 -13.41 0.28 -2.43
C VAL A 27 -12.48 1.19 -3.24
N LYS A 28 -12.42 2.46 -2.84
CA LYS A 28 -11.56 3.47 -3.45
C LYS A 28 -10.50 3.90 -2.44
N THR A 29 -9.23 3.69 -2.75
CA THR A 29 -8.10 4.08 -1.90
C THR A 29 -7.15 5.04 -2.62
N PRO A 30 -7.61 6.23 -3.06
CA PRO A 30 -6.87 7.09 -3.98
C PRO A 30 -5.50 7.56 -3.45
N ASN A 31 -5.35 7.69 -2.12
CA ASN A 31 -4.07 8.04 -1.52
C ASN A 31 -3.04 6.91 -1.59
N LEU A 32 -3.49 5.66 -1.43
CA LEU A 32 -2.65 4.47 -1.53
C LEU A 32 -2.36 4.13 -2.99
N ASP A 33 -3.32 4.35 -3.89
CA ASP A 33 -3.12 4.20 -5.33
C ASP A 33 -2.04 5.18 -5.83
N ARG A 34 -2.06 6.42 -5.35
CA ARG A 34 -1.00 7.39 -5.64
C ARG A 34 0.35 6.94 -5.06
N LEU A 35 0.38 6.38 -3.86
CA LEU A 35 1.62 5.87 -3.27
C LEU A 35 2.18 4.68 -4.08
N ALA A 36 1.30 3.76 -4.51
CA ALA A 36 1.67 2.61 -5.34
C ALA A 36 2.25 3.03 -6.69
N THR A 37 1.69 4.06 -7.34
CA THR A 37 2.17 4.57 -8.65
C THR A 37 3.44 5.41 -8.55
N GLN A 38 3.73 6.00 -7.38
CA GLN A 38 4.94 6.81 -7.13
C GLN A 38 6.08 6.01 -6.48
N GLY A 39 5.86 4.74 -6.18
CA GLY A 39 6.81 3.88 -5.50
C GLY A 39 6.80 2.46 -6.06
N THR A 40 7.03 1.49 -5.18
CA THR A 40 7.02 0.07 -5.52
C THR A 40 5.80 -0.60 -4.89
N LEU A 41 4.96 -1.22 -5.73
CA LEU A 41 3.87 -2.08 -5.29
C LEU A 41 4.34 -3.54 -5.36
N PHE A 42 4.34 -4.23 -4.22
CA PHE A 42 4.68 -5.66 -4.20
C PHE A 42 3.44 -6.46 -4.57
N SER A 43 3.53 -7.36 -5.54
CA SER A 43 2.45 -8.29 -5.91
C SER A 43 2.51 -9.62 -5.15
N GLN A 44 3.57 -9.84 -4.37
CA GLN A 44 3.73 -10.97 -3.46
C GLN A 44 4.46 -10.50 -2.19
N PHE A 45 3.71 -10.40 -1.11
CA PHE A 45 4.22 -10.12 0.24
C PHE A 45 3.45 -11.02 1.21
N TYR A 46 4.17 -11.73 2.08
CA TYR A 46 3.59 -12.70 2.99
C TYR A 46 3.90 -12.31 4.43
N PHE A 47 2.88 -12.36 5.28
CA PHE A 47 3.07 -12.37 6.72
C PHE A 47 3.43 -13.78 7.18
N VAL A 48 4.13 -13.85 8.31
CA VAL A 48 4.37 -15.11 9.03
C VAL A 48 3.17 -15.43 9.91
#